data_AF-A0AAV5XBR7-F1
#
_entry.id   AF-A0AAV5XBR7-F1
#
_cell.length_a   1.000
_cell.length_b   1.000
_cell.length_c   1.000
_cell.angle_alpha   90.00
_cell.angle_beta   90.00
_cell.angle_gamma   90.00
#
_symmetry.space_group_name_H-M   'P 1'
#
loop_
_entity.id
_entity.type
_entity.pdbx_description
1 polymer ?
#
loop_
_entity_poly.entity_id
_entity_poly.type
_entity_poly.pdbx_seq_one_letter_code
_entity_poly.pdbx_strand_id
1 'polypeptide(L)'
;MRILIRLSLALLAVATLSSPAFARIAAIQTTEPLADQSQGSIETATKQAVEVAVKGAIAMGLPRVHLHRAVVVKDVVVVQILATDEAADRQDEQQQDDRQMKGPQSHP
;
A
#
# COMPACT_ATOMS: atom_id res chain seq x y z
N MET A 1 25.84 -27.41 36.34
CA MET A 1 26.36 -27.03 35.00
C MET A 1 25.49 -27.52 33.83
N ARG A 2 25.07 -28.79 33.79
CA ARG A 2 24.24 -29.35 32.69
C ARG A 2 22.89 -28.64 32.45
N ILE A 3 22.25 -28.19 33.52
CA ILE A 3 20.97 -27.46 33.45
C ILE A 3 21.15 -26.08 32.81
N LEU A 4 22.22 -25.36 33.17
CA LEU A 4 22.53 -24.04 32.60
C LEU A 4 22.80 -24.13 31.09
N ILE A 5 23.49 -25.20 30.64
CA ILE A 5 23.76 -25.45 29.22
C ILE A 5 22.47 -25.73 28.44
N ARG A 6 21.54 -26.51 29.00
CA ARG A 6 20.23 -26.78 28.36
C ARG A 6 19.37 -25.53 28.28
N LEU A 7 19.41 -24.69 29.31
CA LEU A 7 18.64 -23.46 29.38
C LEU A 7 19.14 -22.42 28.36
N SER A 8 20.46 -22.30 28.22
CA SER A 8 21.07 -21.44 27.20
C SER A 8 20.82 -21.95 25.78
N LEU A 9 20.84 -23.27 25.55
CA LEU A 9 20.51 -23.85 24.25
C LEU A 9 19.04 -23.64 23.87
N ALA A 10 18.12 -23.76 24.84
CA ALA A 10 16.70 -23.47 24.63
C ALA A 10 16.46 -21.99 24.34
N LEU A 11 17.13 -21.08 25.05
CA LEU A 11 17.02 -19.64 24.80
C LEU A 11 17.53 -19.26 23.40
N LEU A 12 18.64 -19.86 22.98
CA LEU A 12 19.23 -19.62 21.67
C LEU A 12 18.33 -20.15 20.54
N ALA A 13 17.69 -21.30 20.74
CA ALA A 13 16.73 -21.84 19.78
C ALA A 13 15.51 -20.90 19.61
N VAL A 14 14.96 -20.37 20.70
CA VAL A 14 13.83 -19.42 20.65
C VAL A 14 14.21 -18.11 19.95
N ALA A 15 15.44 -17.63 20.14
CA ALA A 15 15.92 -16.42 19.48
C ALA A 15 16.02 -16.54 17.94
N THR A 16 16.17 -17.75 17.40
CA THR A 16 16.23 -17.98 15.94
C THR A 16 14.87 -18.04 15.25
N LEU A 17 13.75 -18.01 16.00
CA LEU A 17 12.41 -18.04 15.41
C LEU A 17 11.93 -16.68 14.88
N SER A 18 12.73 -15.62 14.97
CA SER A 18 12.38 -14.35 14.32
C SER A 18 12.54 -14.50 12.80
N SER A 19 11.46 -14.87 12.11
CA SER A 19 11.42 -14.75 10.66
C SER A 19 11.61 -13.27 10.29
N PRO A 20 12.51 -12.93 9.34
CA PRO A 20 12.57 -11.57 8.82
C PRO A 20 11.20 -11.19 8.25
N ALA A 21 10.64 -10.08 8.74
CA ALA A 21 9.41 -9.50 8.22
C ALA A 21 9.76 -8.76 6.92
N PHE A 22 9.87 -9.50 5.81
CA PHE A 22 9.94 -8.88 4.49
C PHE A 22 8.56 -8.34 4.14
N ALA A 23 8.47 -7.04 3.86
CA ALA A 23 7.26 -6.43 3.33
C ALA A 23 6.83 -7.16 2.06
N ARG A 24 5.61 -7.68 2.04
CA ARG A 24 5.01 -8.31 0.86
C ARG A 24 4.40 -7.21 0.02
N ILE A 25 4.81 -7.09 -1.23
CA ILE A 25 4.24 -6.16 -2.21
C ILE A 25 3.53 -6.97 -3.30
N ALA A 26 2.29 -6.62 -3.61
CA ALA A 26 1.53 -7.18 -4.71
C ALA A 26 1.02 -6.08 -5.65
N ALA A 27 1.17 -6.30 -6.96
CA ALA A 27 0.50 -5.49 -7.97
C ALA A 27 -0.82 -6.16 -8.35
N ILE A 28 -1.93 -5.47 -8.13
CA ILE A 28 -3.28 -5.96 -8.44
C ILE A 28 -3.81 -5.14 -9.59
N GLN A 29 -4.15 -5.82 -10.68
CA GLN A 29 -4.77 -5.21 -11.85
C GLN A 29 -6.22 -5.67 -11.95
N THR A 30 -7.11 -4.70 -12.15
CA THR A 30 -8.53 -4.93 -12.38
C THR A 30 -8.97 -4.20 -13.65
N THR A 31 -9.98 -4.76 -14.30
CA THR A 31 -10.52 -4.23 -15.55
C THR A 31 -12.03 -4.21 -15.45
N GLU A 32 -12.63 -3.06 -15.76
CA GLU A 32 -14.08 -2.92 -15.82
C GLU A 32 -14.50 -2.39 -17.20
N PRO A 33 -15.51 -2.99 -17.84
CA PRO A 33 -16.03 -2.51 -19.12
C PRO A 33 -16.77 -1.17 -18.94
N LEU A 34 -16.66 -0.33 -19.96
CA LEU A 34 -17.42 0.92 -20.09
C LEU A 34 -18.74 0.65 -20.79
N ALA A 35 -19.81 1.24 -20.28
CA ALA A 35 -21.10 1.23 -20.97
C ALA A 35 -21.11 2.21 -22.16
N ASP A 36 -20.42 3.33 -22.00
CA ASP A 36 -20.20 4.35 -23.01
C ASP A 36 -18.95 5.20 -22.68
N GLN A 37 -18.59 6.14 -23.55
CA GLN A 37 -17.43 7.02 -23.35
C GLN A 37 -17.77 8.33 -22.62
N SER A 38 -18.90 8.40 -21.93
CA SER A 38 -19.22 9.54 -21.07
C SER A 38 -18.35 9.55 -19.82
N GLN A 39 -18.14 10.75 -19.30
CA GLN A 39 -17.40 10.93 -18.05
C GLN A 39 -18.02 10.17 -16.87
N GLY A 40 -19.36 10.11 -16.81
CA GLY A 40 -20.07 9.38 -15.75
C GLY A 40 -19.86 7.86 -15.82
N SER A 41 -19.82 7.28 -17.03
CA SER A 41 -19.51 5.87 -17.22
C SER A 41 -18.07 5.55 -16.79
N ILE A 42 -17.12 6.42 -17.17
CA ILE A 42 -15.70 6.29 -16.79
C ILE A 42 -15.53 6.37 -15.28
N GLU A 43 -16.16 7.33 -14.60
CA GLU A 43 -16.07 7.47 -13.15
C GLU A 43 -16.64 6.24 -12.43
N THR A 44 -17.80 5.76 -12.89
CA THR A 44 -18.46 4.58 -12.31
C THR A 44 -17.60 3.32 -12.47
N ALA A 45 -17.11 3.06 -13.69
CA ALA A 45 -16.26 1.91 -13.97
C ALA A 45 -14.92 1.99 -13.22
N THR A 46 -14.33 3.17 -13.11
CA THR A 46 -13.10 3.38 -12.33
C THR A 46 -13.34 3.08 -10.85
N LYS A 47 -14.43 3.58 -10.27
CA LYS A 47 -14.77 3.32 -8.87
C LYS A 47 -14.96 1.82 -8.61
N GLN A 48 -15.67 1.12 -9.49
CA GLN A 48 -15.86 -0.33 -9.39
C GLN A 48 -14.53 -1.09 -9.50
N ALA A 49 -13.70 -0.75 -10.49
CA ALA A 49 -12.39 -1.39 -10.67
C ALA A 49 -11.48 -1.21 -9.45
N VAL A 50 -11.46 0.00 -8.87
CA VAL A 50 -10.72 0.29 -7.63
C VAL A 50 -11.27 -0.52 -6.46
N GLU A 51 -12.59 -0.56 -6.28
CA GLU A 51 -13.22 -1.30 -5.18
C GLU A 51 -12.88 -2.80 -5.23
N VAL A 52 -12.92 -3.40 -6.42
CA VAL A 52 -12.52 -4.80 -6.62
C VAL A 52 -11.05 -5.00 -6.31
N ALA A 53 -10.18 -4.10 -6.76
CA ALA A 53 -8.74 -4.20 -6.53
C ALA A 53 -8.41 -4.13 -5.03
N VAL A 54 -9.02 -3.18 -4.31
CA VAL A 54 -8.85 -3.00 -2.87
C VAL A 54 -9.38 -4.20 -2.08
N LYS A 55 -10.55 -4.74 -2.46
CA LYS A 55 -11.06 -5.98 -1.85
C LYS A 55 -10.08 -7.15 -2.05
N GLY A 56 -9.46 -7.25 -3.23
CA GLY A 56 -8.40 -8.22 -3.50
C GLY A 56 -7.19 -8.04 -2.58
N ALA A 57 -6.75 -6.80 -2.37
CA ALA A 57 -5.64 -6.49 -1.45
C ALA A 57 -5.95 -6.91 -0.01
N ILE A 58 -7.14 -6.57 0.48
CA ILE A 58 -7.61 -6.93 1.83
C ILE A 58 -7.68 -8.46 1.99
N ALA A 59 -8.21 -9.17 1.00
CA ALA A 59 -8.28 -10.63 1.01
C ALA A 59 -6.89 -11.30 1.06
N MET A 60 -5.85 -10.63 0.57
CA MET A 60 -4.45 -11.09 0.65
C MET A 60 -3.72 -10.67 1.93
N GLY A 61 -4.39 -9.92 2.82
CA GLY A 61 -3.80 -9.37 4.04
C GLY A 61 -2.81 -8.25 3.77
N LEU A 62 -3.03 -7.47 2.71
CA LEU A 62 -2.21 -6.30 2.33
C LEU A 62 -3.05 -5.02 2.57
N PRO A 63 -3.05 -4.47 3.80
CA PRO A 63 -3.97 -3.40 4.21
C PRO A 63 -3.63 -2.03 3.60
N ARG A 64 -2.41 -1.82 3.10
CA ARG A 64 -2.03 -0.56 2.46
C ARG A 64 -2.09 -0.69 0.96
N VAL A 65 -2.68 0.29 0.33
CA VAL A 65 -2.87 0.32 -1.12
C VAL A 65 -2.47 1.69 -1.65
N HIS A 66 -1.76 1.69 -2.77
CA HIS A 66 -1.45 2.88 -3.55
C HIS A 66 -1.97 2.69 -4.96
N LEU A 67 -2.72 3.68 -5.46
CA LEU A 67 -3.12 3.69 -6.86
C LEU A 67 -1.87 3.96 -7.71
N HIS A 68 -1.49 2.98 -8.53
CA HIS A 68 -0.33 3.09 -9.40
C HIS A 68 -0.73 3.60 -10.78
N ARG A 69 -1.85 3.10 -11.31
CA ARG A 69 -2.34 3.46 -12.63
C ARG A 69 -3.85 3.36 -12.70
N ALA A 70 -4.48 4.30 -13.39
CA ALA A 70 -5.86 4.21 -13.84
C ALA A 70 -5.93 4.79 -15.26
N VAL A 71 -6.31 3.98 -16.25
CA VAL A 71 -6.36 4.40 -17.65
C VAL A 71 -7.58 3.81 -18.35
N VAL A 72 -8.15 4.57 -19.28
CA VAL A 72 -9.15 4.06 -20.23
C VAL A 72 -8.39 3.53 -21.45
N VAL A 73 -8.70 2.31 -21.86
CA VAL A 73 -8.14 1.68 -23.07
C VAL A 73 -9.31 1.13 -23.87
N LYS A 74 -9.63 1.78 -25.00
CA LYS A 74 -10.85 1.47 -25.79
C LYS A 74 -12.09 1.60 -24.89
N ASP A 75 -12.87 0.54 -24.74
CA ASP A 75 -14.11 0.49 -23.98
C ASP A 75 -13.92 -0.17 -22.60
N VAL A 76 -12.71 -0.14 -22.04
CA VAL A 76 -12.44 -0.66 -20.68
C VAL A 76 -11.63 0.32 -19.85
N VAL A 77 -11.92 0.37 -18.56
CA VAL A 77 -11.06 0.99 -17.55
C VAL A 77 -10.12 -0.07 -17.00
N VAL A 78 -8.83 0.22 -16.99
CA VAL A 78 -7.79 -0.59 -16.37
C VAL A 78 -7.26 0.15 -15.14
N VAL A 79 -7.41 -0.46 -13.98
CA VAL A 79 -6.87 0.04 -12.71
C VAL A 79 -5.78 -0.89 -12.23
N GLN A 80 -4.69 -0.32 -11.74
CA GLN A 80 -3.61 -1.04 -11.09
C GLN A 80 -3.32 -0.39 -9.75
N ILE A 81 -3.32 -1.19 -8.70
CA ILE A 81 -2.89 -0.78 -7.36
C ILE A 81 -1.67 -1.60 -6.94
N LEU A 82 -0.82 -0.98 -6.12
CA LEU A 82 0.24 -1.65 -5.38
C LEU A 82 -0.24 -1.81 -3.94
N ALA A 83 -0.25 -3.03 -3.44
CA ALA A 83 -0.67 -3.36 -2.10
C ALA A 83 0.52 -3.87 -1.27
N THR A 84 0.62 -3.45 -0.01
CA THR A 84 1.68 -3.86 0.91
C THR A 84 1.17 -4.11 2.33
N ASP A 85 1.87 -4.97 3.08
CA ASP A 85 1.69 -5.18 4.52
C ASP A 85 2.75 -4.49 5.38
N GLU A 86 3.62 -3.69 4.77
CA GLU A 86 4.62 -2.89 5.48
C GLU A 86 3.96 -1.90 6.46
N ALA A 87 4.58 -1.66 7.61
CA ALA A 87 4.13 -0.62 8.53
C ALA A 87 4.46 0.77 7.95
N ALA A 88 3.67 1.79 8.29
CA ALA A 88 4.02 3.18 7.97
C ALA A 88 5.23 3.50 8.81
N ASP A 89 6.41 3.56 8.22
CA ASP A 89 7.45 4.35 8.84
C ASP A 89 6.95 5.80 8.85
N ARG A 90 6.79 6.37 10.05
CA ARG A 90 6.28 7.72 10.33
C ARG A 90 7.26 8.81 9.87
N GLN A 91 7.75 8.75 8.63
CA GLN A 91 8.73 9.70 8.08
C GLN A 91 8.10 10.75 7.15
N ASP A 92 6.87 10.53 6.67
CA ASP A 92 6.24 11.45 5.71
C ASP A 92 5.57 12.68 6.34
N GLU A 93 5.46 12.75 7.68
CA GLU A 93 4.84 13.90 8.37
C GLU A 93 5.78 15.10 8.54
N GLN A 94 7.10 14.95 8.34
CA GLN A 94 8.05 16.06 8.49
C GLN A 94 8.23 16.94 7.24
N GLN A 95 7.73 16.54 6.06
CA GLN A 95 7.87 17.35 4.83
C GLN A 95 6.73 18.37 4.60
N GLN A 96 5.64 18.33 5.39
CA GLN A 96 4.55 19.30 5.25
C GLN A 96 4.71 20.54 6.15
N ASP A 97 5.43 20.44 7.28
CA ASP A 97 5.58 21.57 8.22
C ASP A 97 6.60 22.63 7.74
N ASP A 98 7.65 22.22 7.02
CA ASP A 98 8.67 23.14 6.49
C ASP A 98 8.19 24.05 5.35
N ARG A 99 7.10 23.70 4.66
CA ARG A 99 6.51 24.55 3.61
C ARG A 99 5.59 25.64 4.14
N GLN A 100 5.13 25.54 5.39
CA GLN A 100 4.19 26.52 5.97
C GLN A 100 4.91 27.71 6.62
N MET A 101 6.21 27.61 6.95
CA MET A 101 6.97 28.67 7.63
C MET A 101 7.57 29.75 6.71
N LYS A 102 7.54 29.57 5.39
CA LYS A 102 8.12 30.54 4.43
C LYS A 102 7.03 31.37 3.73
N GLY A 103 6.22 32.07 4.54
CA GLY A 103 5.37 33.15 4.03
C GLY A 103 6.23 34.27 3.42
N PRO A 104 5.75 34.95 2.36
CA PRO A 104 6.50 36.03 1.73
C PRO A 104 6.61 37.22 2.69
N GLN A 105 7.85 37.57 3.07
CA GLN A 105 8.11 38.86 3.72
C GLN A 105 7.83 39.97 2.70
N SER A 106 6.66 40.60 2.81
CA SER A 106 6.37 41.88 2.16
C SER A 106 6.97 43.00 3.01
N HIS A 107 8.11 43.54 2.58
CA HIS A 107 8.62 44.83 3.03
C HIS A 107 8.10 45.93 2.08
N PRO A 108 7.41 46.97 2.58
CA PRO A 108 7.51 48.31 2.01
C PRO A 108 8.79 49.02 2.47
#